data_AF-A0A5N6Q8G8-F1
#
_entry.id   AF-A0A5N6Q8G8-F1
#
_cell.length_a   1.000
_cell.length_b   1.000
_cell.length_c   1.000
_cell.angle_alpha   90.00
_cell.angle_beta   90.00
_cell.angle_gamma   90.00
#
_symmetry.space_group_name_H-M   'P 1'
#
loop_
_entity.id
_entity.type
_entity.pdbx_description
1 polymer ?
#
loop_
_entity_poly.entity_id
_entity_poly.type
_entity_poly.pdbx_seq_one_letter_code
_entity_poly.pdbx_strand_id
1 'polypeptide(L)'
;MYGVTDSTIFTRVVLDESGTLHRLTWNDNKWVEFWSFPEECDTYRECGPNSNCNPYEPDKFRCTCLPGLEPNSTRDWNMRVGSGGCLRKQLGTSICRSGEGFVKLVRVKVPDTSMARVDMSLSLQECEQECLRNCSCMAYSSAEETRGGIGCLSWHGDLLDIRTYSNAGQDLFVRVDAAVLAQYAKKNGVHRSRSMVTILVVSIGLLVLLVVSIAYWLVMRKKKG
;
A
#
# COMPACT_ATOMS: atom_id res chain seq x y z
N MET A 1 27.38 0.32 2.73
CA MET A 1 28.16 -0.68 3.47
C MET A 1 27.18 -1.43 4.36
N TYR A 2 26.82 -2.66 4.00
CA TYR A 2 25.92 -3.49 4.80
C TYR A 2 26.75 -4.15 5.90
N GLY A 3 26.49 -3.80 7.15
CA GLY A 3 27.23 -4.31 8.30
C GLY A 3 26.78 -3.61 9.57
N VAL A 4 27.13 -4.21 10.71
CA VAL A 4 26.91 -3.57 12.01
C VAL A 4 27.91 -2.41 12.13
N THR A 5 27.39 -1.19 12.29
CA THR A 5 28.22 0.03 12.36
C THR A 5 29.00 0.13 13.67
N ASP A 6 28.48 -0.50 14.73
CA ASP A 6 29.12 -0.60 16.04
C ASP A 6 29.64 -2.01 16.25
N SER A 7 30.97 -2.16 16.34
CA SER A 7 31.63 -3.45 16.53
C SER A 7 31.33 -4.12 17.88
N THR A 8 30.74 -3.39 18.83
CA THR A 8 30.32 -3.95 20.13
C THR A 8 28.98 -4.68 20.05
N ILE A 9 28.20 -4.43 19.00
CA ILE A 9 26.89 -5.04 18.81
C ILE A 9 27.04 -6.35 18.03
N PHE A 10 26.70 -7.47 18.67
CA PHE A 10 26.59 -8.75 17.98
C PHE A 10 25.14 -8.98 17.55
N THR A 11 24.92 -9.18 16.26
CA THR A 11 23.61 -9.57 15.70
C THR A 11 23.79 -10.71 14.70
N ARG A 12 22.80 -11.58 14.60
CA ARG A 12 22.77 -12.69 13.65
C ARG A 12 21.37 -12.90 13.10
N VAL A 13 21.29 -13.38 11.86
CA VAL A 13 20.05 -13.89 11.28
C VAL A 13 20.15 -15.41 11.27
N VAL A 14 19.15 -16.10 11.81
CA VAL A 14 19.11 -17.56 11.94
C VAL A 14 17.79 -18.05 11.36
N LEU A 15 17.84 -19.07 10.51
CA LEU A 15 16.66 -19.86 10.12
C LEU A 15 16.52 -21.00 11.12
N ASP A 16 15.38 -21.09 11.79
CA ASP A 16 15.11 -22.16 12.74
C ASP A 16 14.54 -23.42 12.06
N GLU A 17 14.31 -24.48 12.83
CA GLU A 17 13.78 -25.76 12.33
C GLU A 17 12.31 -25.67 11.87
N SER A 18 11.58 -24.61 12.26
CA SER A 18 10.22 -24.35 11.80
C SER A 18 10.17 -23.64 10.45
N GLY A 19 11.32 -23.18 9.94
CA GLY A 19 11.40 -22.38 8.72
C GLY A 19 11.21 -20.88 8.96
N THR A 20 11.27 -20.43 10.22
CA THR A 20 11.15 -19.02 10.62
C THR A 20 12.54 -18.39 10.67
N LEU A 21 12.68 -17.23 10.01
CA LEU A 21 13.87 -16.39 10.11
C LEU A 21 13.77 -15.51 11.34
N HIS A 22 14.81 -15.52 12.16
CA HIS A 22 14.93 -14.67 13.34
C HIS A 22 16.16 -13.79 13.19
N ARG A 23 16.00 -12.47 13.39
CA ARG A 23 17.13 -11.61 13.71
C ARG A 23 17.28 -11.52 15.21
N LEU A 24 18.43 -11.94 15.70
CA LEU A 24 18.78 -11.95 17.11
C LEU A 24 19.88 -10.91 17.38
N THR A 25 19.81 -10.26 18.53
CA THR A 25 20.83 -9.33 19.02
C THR A 25 21.32 -9.81 20.38
N TRP A 26 22.63 -9.79 20.60
CA TRP A 26 23.22 -10.17 21.88
C TRP A 26 23.03 -9.06 22.89
N ASN A 27 22.37 -9.36 24.00
CA ASN A 27 22.19 -8.45 25.12
C ASN A 27 22.16 -9.24 26.44
N ASP A 28 22.80 -8.74 27.50
CA ASP A 28 22.80 -9.36 28.84
C ASP A 28 23.07 -10.88 28.84
N ASN A 29 24.11 -11.30 28.09
CA ASN A 29 24.54 -12.68 27.93
C ASN A 29 23.49 -13.64 27.33
N LYS A 30 22.54 -13.10 26.54
CA LYS A 30 21.56 -13.90 25.81
C LYS A 30 21.27 -13.32 24.42
N TRP A 31 20.78 -14.18 23.54
CA TRP A 31 20.23 -13.76 22.26
C TRP A 31 18.79 -13.29 22.47
N VAL A 32 18.51 -12.03 22.13
CA VAL A 32 17.17 -11.43 22.19
C VAL A 32 16.66 -11.26 20.77
N GLU A 33 15.42 -11.67 20.54
CA GLU A 33 14.75 -11.48 19.25
C GLU A 33 14.51 -10.00 18.98
N PHE A 34 14.90 -9.57 17.78
CA PHE A 34 14.67 -8.23 17.28
C PHE A 34 13.51 -8.21 16.26
N TRP A 35 13.45 -9.20 15.37
CA TRP A 35 12.28 -9.48 14.51
C TRP A 35 12.29 -10.94 14.06
N SER A 36 11.13 -11.43 13.64
CA SER A 36 10.96 -12.72 12.97
C SER A 36 10.19 -12.59 11.65
N PHE A 37 10.30 -13.60 10.80
CA PHE A 37 9.61 -13.67 9.50
C PHE A 37 9.36 -15.16 9.16
N PRO A 38 8.20 -15.54 8.59
CA PRO A 38 7.09 -14.68 8.14
C PRO A 38 6.15 -14.21 9.26
N GLU A 39 5.61 -12.99 9.13
CA GLU A 39 4.47 -12.50 9.93
C GLU A 39 3.12 -12.85 9.25
N GLU A 40 2.00 -12.39 9.83
CA GLU A 40 0.71 -12.45 9.14
C GLU A 40 0.79 -11.72 7.79
N CYS A 41 0.21 -12.33 6.74
CA CYS A 41 0.29 -11.92 5.34
C CYS A 41 1.66 -12.10 4.63
N ASP A 42 2.68 -12.68 5.29
CA ASP A 42 3.96 -12.96 4.63
C ASP A 42 4.05 -14.37 4.01
N THR A 43 3.12 -15.26 4.35
CA THR A 43 3.03 -16.57 3.70
C THR A 43 2.71 -16.39 2.23
N TYR A 44 3.49 -17.04 1.37
CA TYR A 44 3.35 -16.91 -0.08
C TYR A 44 1.92 -17.26 -0.53
N ARG A 45 1.27 -16.31 -1.24
CA ARG A 45 -0.13 -16.43 -1.69
C ARG A 45 -1.13 -16.65 -0.55
N GLU A 46 -0.91 -16.00 0.58
CA GLU A 46 -1.88 -15.94 1.69
C GLU A 46 -3.29 -15.56 1.19
N CYS A 47 -3.35 -14.63 0.24
CA CYS A 47 -4.54 -14.32 -0.53
C CYS A 47 -4.34 -14.75 -1.99
N GLY A 48 -5.42 -15.27 -2.61
CA GLY A 48 -5.39 -15.80 -3.96
C GLY A 48 -5.13 -14.75 -5.06
N PRO A 49 -5.18 -15.16 -6.34
CA PRO A 49 -4.90 -14.27 -7.46
C PRO A 49 -5.71 -12.98 -7.45
N ASN A 50 -5.06 -11.89 -7.86
CA ASN A 50 -5.64 -10.55 -7.96
C ASN A 50 -6.30 -10.05 -6.66
N SER A 51 -5.69 -10.38 -5.52
CA SER A 51 -6.12 -9.92 -4.21
C SER A 51 -4.91 -9.50 -3.36
N ASN A 52 -5.18 -8.66 -2.35
CA ASN A 52 -4.20 -8.11 -1.43
C ASN A 52 -4.51 -8.58 0.01
N CYS A 53 -3.46 -8.94 0.74
CA CYS A 53 -3.53 -9.26 2.16
C CYS A 53 -3.25 -8.00 3.02
N ASN A 54 -4.11 -7.70 3.97
CA ASN A 54 -3.96 -6.57 4.88
C ASN A 54 -4.17 -7.01 6.34
N PRO A 55 -3.11 -7.13 7.15
CA PRO A 55 -3.22 -7.56 8.55
C PRO A 55 -3.62 -6.44 9.51
N TYR A 56 -3.71 -5.18 9.03
CA TYR A 56 -3.91 -4.01 9.90
C TYR A 56 -5.39 -3.64 10.13
N GLU A 57 -6.33 -4.44 9.62
CA GLU A 57 -7.77 -4.26 9.81
C GLU A 57 -8.37 -5.49 10.51
N PRO A 58 -8.24 -5.62 11.85
CA PRO A 58 -8.51 -6.87 12.57
C PRO A 58 -9.96 -7.35 12.47
N ASP A 59 -10.93 -6.44 12.34
CA ASP A 59 -12.36 -6.79 12.25
C ASP A 59 -12.78 -7.31 10.87
N LYS A 60 -11.94 -7.08 9.85
CA LYS A 60 -12.25 -7.44 8.46
C LYS A 60 -11.58 -8.75 8.07
N PHE A 61 -12.05 -9.32 6.96
CA PHE A 61 -11.31 -10.39 6.33
C PHE A 61 -10.02 -9.82 5.72
N ARG A 62 -8.86 -10.41 6.06
CA ARG A 62 -7.54 -9.92 5.65
C ARG A 62 -7.36 -9.83 4.13
N CYS A 63 -8.05 -10.67 3.36
CA CYS A 63 -7.99 -10.63 1.90
C CYS A 63 -9.01 -9.66 1.31
N THR A 64 -8.55 -8.83 0.39
CA THR A 64 -9.34 -7.82 -0.32
C THR A 64 -9.08 -7.94 -1.81
N CYS A 65 -10.13 -7.89 -2.64
CA CYS A 65 -9.93 -7.86 -4.09
C CYS A 65 -9.27 -6.56 -4.54
N LEU A 66 -8.44 -6.64 -5.57
CA LEU A 66 -7.91 -5.45 -6.22
C LEU A 66 -9.05 -4.62 -6.86
N PRO A 67 -8.84 -3.32 -7.07
CA PRO A 67 -9.85 -2.42 -7.62
C PRO A 67 -10.55 -2.96 -8.87
N GLY A 68 -11.88 -2.95 -8.87
CA GLY A 68 -12.69 -3.40 -10.02
C GLY A 68 -12.82 -4.92 -10.19
N LEU A 69 -12.35 -5.71 -9.22
CA LEU A 69 -12.50 -7.16 -9.21
C LEU A 69 -13.42 -7.62 -8.07
N GLU A 70 -13.98 -8.80 -8.25
CA GLU A 70 -14.88 -9.42 -7.29
C GLU A 70 -14.38 -10.80 -6.87
N PRO A 71 -14.78 -11.29 -5.67
CA PRO A 71 -14.44 -12.63 -5.25
C PRO A 71 -14.88 -13.66 -6.28
N ASN A 72 -14.00 -14.61 -6.59
CA ASN A 72 -14.30 -15.75 -7.44
C ASN A 72 -15.47 -16.57 -6.87
N SER A 73 -15.45 -16.80 -5.55
CA SER A 73 -16.49 -17.48 -4.79
C SER A 73 -16.99 -16.59 -3.66
N THR A 74 -18.19 -16.05 -3.80
CA THR A 74 -18.83 -15.26 -2.73
C THR A 74 -19.02 -16.08 -1.45
N ARG A 75 -19.31 -17.38 -1.58
CA ARG A 75 -19.45 -18.29 -0.43
C ARG A 75 -18.14 -18.37 0.36
N ASP A 76 -17.05 -18.68 -0.32
CA ASP A 76 -15.75 -18.88 0.33
C ASP A 76 -15.26 -17.56 0.93
N TRP A 77 -15.46 -16.44 0.23
CA TRP A 77 -15.14 -15.10 0.75
C TRP A 77 -15.89 -14.76 2.04
N ASN A 78 -17.19 -15.09 2.11
CA ASN A 78 -18.01 -14.92 3.31
C ASN A 78 -17.56 -15.83 4.47
N MET A 79 -16.96 -16.98 4.15
CA MET A 79 -16.34 -17.89 5.11
C MET A 79 -14.88 -17.52 5.43
N ARG A 80 -14.40 -16.34 4.98
CA ARG A 80 -13.02 -15.88 5.17
C ARG A 80 -11.97 -16.80 4.53
N VAL A 81 -12.32 -17.40 3.39
CA VAL A 81 -11.44 -18.22 2.56
C VAL A 81 -11.15 -17.48 1.25
N GLY A 82 -9.91 -17.00 1.12
CA GLY A 82 -9.48 -16.10 0.03
C GLY A 82 -8.60 -16.77 -1.02
N SER A 83 -8.33 -18.08 -0.90
CA SER A 83 -7.42 -18.82 -1.79
C SER A 83 -7.87 -18.83 -3.25
N GLY A 84 -9.18 -18.75 -3.50
CA GLY A 84 -9.76 -18.67 -4.85
C GLY A 84 -9.55 -17.33 -5.57
N GLY A 85 -9.07 -16.31 -4.85
CA GLY A 85 -8.76 -14.99 -5.42
C GLY A 85 -9.97 -14.24 -5.97
N CYS A 86 -9.68 -13.31 -6.86
CA CYS A 86 -10.64 -12.39 -7.45
C CYS A 86 -10.55 -12.38 -8.97
N LEU A 87 -11.69 -12.15 -9.60
CA LEU A 87 -11.85 -12.10 -11.05
C LEU A 87 -12.82 -10.99 -11.45
N ARG A 88 -12.75 -10.58 -12.70
CA ARG A 88 -13.68 -9.60 -13.25
C ARG A 88 -14.98 -10.31 -13.63
N LYS A 89 -16.08 -9.99 -12.94
CA LYS A 89 -17.38 -10.63 -13.21
C LYS A 89 -18.14 -10.04 -14.40
N GLN A 90 -17.90 -8.79 -14.78
CA GLN A 90 -18.69 -8.16 -15.84
C GLN A 90 -18.19 -8.51 -17.25
N LEU A 91 -19.01 -9.26 -17.98
CA LEU A 91 -19.00 -9.33 -19.44
C LEU A 91 -19.39 -7.95 -19.99
N GLY A 92 -18.44 -7.22 -20.57
CA GLY A 92 -18.71 -5.94 -21.27
C GLY A 92 -17.86 -4.75 -20.82
N THR A 93 -17.14 -4.83 -19.70
CA THR A 93 -16.17 -3.80 -19.30
C THR A 93 -14.79 -4.14 -19.83
N SER A 94 -14.40 -3.48 -20.93
CA SER A 94 -13.04 -3.59 -21.46
C SER A 94 -12.08 -2.72 -20.63
N ILE A 95 -10.89 -3.26 -20.39
CA ILE A 95 -9.74 -2.49 -19.88
C ILE A 95 -8.72 -2.20 -20.96
N CYS A 96 -9.05 -2.43 -22.23
CA CYS A 96 -8.16 -2.08 -23.31
C CYS A 96 -8.86 -1.21 -24.35
N ARG A 97 -8.27 -0.05 -24.63
CA ARG A 97 -8.68 0.92 -25.64
C ARG A 97 -10.13 1.39 -25.45
N SER A 98 -10.55 1.54 -24.21
CA SER A 98 -11.94 1.83 -23.82
C SER A 98 -12.03 2.85 -22.67
N GLY A 99 -11.04 3.73 -22.53
CA GLY A 99 -10.98 4.75 -21.48
C GLY A 99 -10.54 4.19 -20.12
N GLU A 100 -9.86 3.04 -20.13
CA GLU A 100 -9.21 2.47 -18.95
C GLU A 100 -8.17 3.41 -18.35
N GLY A 101 -7.75 3.08 -17.14
CA GLY A 101 -6.61 3.72 -16.51
C GLY A 101 -6.15 2.90 -15.32
N PHE A 102 -5.54 3.57 -14.35
CA PHE A 102 -4.96 2.89 -13.20
C PHE A 102 -5.44 3.45 -11.88
N VAL A 103 -5.65 2.54 -10.94
CA VAL A 103 -5.85 2.87 -9.53
C VAL A 103 -4.56 2.60 -8.78
N LYS A 104 -4.09 3.61 -8.06
CA LYS A 104 -2.91 3.54 -7.21
C LYS A 104 -3.24 2.85 -5.89
N LEU A 105 -2.55 1.75 -5.60
CA LEU A 105 -2.47 1.09 -4.30
C LEU A 105 -1.16 1.51 -3.64
N VAL A 106 -1.24 2.05 -2.43
CA VAL A 106 -0.07 2.58 -1.72
C VAL A 106 0.50 1.56 -0.76
N ARG A 107 1.82 1.60 -0.55
CA ARG A 107 2.50 0.85 0.52
C ARG A 107 2.25 -0.65 0.45
N VAL A 108 2.38 -1.23 -0.74
CA VAL A 108 2.23 -2.67 -0.93
C VAL A 108 3.57 -3.34 -1.20
N LYS A 109 3.71 -4.59 -0.77
CA LYS A 109 4.61 -5.53 -1.43
C LYS A 109 4.09 -5.69 -2.86
N VAL A 110 4.89 -5.29 -3.85
CA VAL A 110 4.54 -5.49 -5.26
C VAL A 110 4.36 -6.98 -5.57
N PRO A 111 3.56 -7.34 -6.57
CA PRO A 111 3.27 -8.73 -6.88
C PRO A 111 4.53 -9.53 -7.21
N ASP A 112 4.43 -10.85 -7.09
CA ASP A 112 5.43 -11.81 -7.56
C ASP A 112 6.02 -11.39 -8.92
N THR A 113 7.34 -11.31 -8.99
CA THR A 113 8.06 -10.77 -10.15
C THR A 113 8.45 -11.83 -11.18
N SER A 114 8.10 -13.10 -10.97
CA SER A 114 8.43 -14.21 -11.88
C SER A 114 7.92 -13.99 -13.30
N MET A 115 6.83 -13.24 -13.45
CA MET A 115 6.24 -12.86 -14.74
C MET A 115 6.25 -11.36 -15.01
N ALA A 116 6.96 -10.60 -14.20
CA ALA A 116 7.13 -9.16 -14.41
C ALA A 116 8.16 -8.91 -15.53
N ARG A 117 7.97 -7.79 -16.23
CA ARG A 117 8.97 -7.23 -17.15
C ARG A 117 9.56 -5.97 -16.53
N VAL A 118 10.87 -5.81 -16.65
CA VAL A 118 11.60 -4.65 -16.12
C VAL A 118 12.24 -3.86 -17.27
N ASP A 119 12.13 -2.53 -17.21
CA ASP A 119 12.84 -1.61 -18.09
C ASP A 119 13.31 -0.38 -17.30
N MET A 120 14.62 -0.28 -17.05
CA MET A 120 15.20 0.81 -16.26
C MET A 120 15.31 2.13 -17.02
N SER A 121 15.08 2.14 -18.34
CA SER A 121 15.17 3.36 -19.16
C SER A 121 13.93 4.23 -19.06
N LEU A 122 12.80 3.66 -18.64
CA LEU A 122 11.51 4.33 -18.59
C LEU A 122 11.32 5.09 -17.28
N SER A 123 10.75 6.29 -17.39
CA SER A 123 10.09 6.95 -16.26
C SER A 123 8.78 6.26 -15.88
N LEU A 124 8.27 6.55 -14.68
CA LEU A 124 6.97 6.04 -14.24
C LEU A 124 5.82 6.46 -15.18
N GLN A 125 5.89 7.66 -15.77
CA GLN A 125 4.88 8.14 -16.71
C GLN A 125 4.96 7.40 -18.05
N GLU A 126 6.16 7.12 -18.56
CA GLU A 126 6.34 6.32 -19.77
C GLU A 126 5.91 4.87 -19.55
N CYS A 127 6.17 4.32 -18.35
CA CYS A 127 5.70 3.00 -17.93
C CYS A 127 4.17 2.88 -17.99
N GLU A 128 3.45 3.92 -17.55
CA GLU A 128 2.00 4.00 -17.68
C GLU A 128 1.55 3.92 -19.15
N GLN A 129 2.19 4.70 -20.03
CA GLN A 129 1.86 4.72 -21.46
C GLN A 129 2.14 3.38 -22.14
N GLU A 130 3.28 2.74 -21.84
CA GLU A 130 3.62 1.43 -22.37
C GLU A 130 2.65 0.34 -21.87
N CYS A 131 2.25 0.40 -20.60
CA CYS A 131 1.25 -0.49 -20.06
C CYS A 131 -0.13 -0.29 -20.74
N LEU A 132 -0.56 0.95 -20.99
CA LEU A 132 -1.81 1.21 -21.72
C LEU A 132 -1.79 0.66 -23.15
N ARG A 133 -0.65 0.78 -23.85
CA ARG A 133 -0.48 0.27 -25.22
C ARG A 133 -0.62 -1.24 -25.31
N ASN A 134 -0.22 -1.95 -24.26
CA ASN A 134 -0.28 -3.41 -24.19
C ASN A 134 -1.54 -3.89 -23.44
N CYS A 135 -2.54 -4.42 -24.15
CA CYS A 135 -3.79 -4.88 -23.54
C CYS A 135 -3.63 -5.99 -22.47
N SER A 136 -2.51 -6.72 -22.48
CA SER A 136 -2.25 -7.76 -21.48
C SER A 136 -1.66 -7.20 -20.19
N CYS A 137 -1.18 -5.95 -20.19
CA CYS A 137 -0.63 -5.32 -18.99
C CYS A 137 -1.75 -5.07 -17.96
N MET A 138 -1.57 -5.62 -16.77
CA MET A 138 -2.54 -5.59 -15.66
C MET A 138 -2.14 -4.61 -14.56
N ALA A 139 -0.85 -4.37 -14.37
CA ALA A 139 -0.35 -3.39 -13.42
C ALA A 139 1.07 -2.94 -13.77
N TYR A 140 1.48 -1.81 -13.21
CA TYR A 140 2.86 -1.37 -13.23
C TYR A 140 3.28 -0.71 -11.92
N SER A 141 4.58 -0.54 -11.74
CA SER A 141 5.19 0.19 -10.63
C SER A 141 6.56 0.70 -11.06
N SER A 142 7.19 1.53 -10.22
CA SER A 142 8.61 1.87 -10.36
C SER A 142 9.47 0.61 -10.25
N ALA A 143 10.62 0.53 -10.90
CA ALA A 143 11.57 -0.56 -10.65
C ALA A 143 12.46 -0.26 -9.43
N GLU A 144 12.78 1.01 -9.23
CA GLU A 144 13.53 1.52 -8.09
C GLU A 144 12.77 2.70 -7.47
N GLU A 145 12.51 2.66 -6.16
CA GLU A 145 11.76 3.72 -5.46
C GLU A 145 12.59 4.95 -5.13
N THR A 146 13.93 4.85 -5.19
CA THR A 146 14.80 5.95 -4.81
C THR A 146 14.64 7.13 -5.78
N ARG A 147 14.86 8.36 -5.29
CA ARG A 147 14.93 9.59 -6.10
C ARG A 147 13.68 9.91 -6.95
N GLY A 148 12.49 9.52 -6.48
CA GLY A 148 11.23 9.85 -7.16
C GLY A 148 10.74 8.79 -8.15
N GLY A 149 11.39 7.62 -8.17
CA GLY A 149 10.99 6.48 -8.99
C GLY A 149 11.75 6.43 -10.32
N ILE A 150 12.58 5.41 -10.52
CA ILE A 150 13.30 5.15 -11.77
C ILE A 150 12.96 3.74 -12.26
N GLY A 151 12.78 3.60 -13.57
CA GLY A 151 12.48 2.34 -14.22
C GLY A 151 11.02 1.93 -14.10
N CYS A 152 10.68 0.91 -14.87
CA CYS A 152 9.35 0.38 -15.05
C CYS A 152 9.35 -1.10 -14.70
N LEU A 153 8.47 -1.52 -13.80
CA LEU A 153 8.13 -2.91 -13.54
C LEU A 153 6.68 -3.11 -13.96
N SER A 154 6.40 -4.04 -14.87
CA SER A 154 5.05 -4.27 -15.40
C SER A 154 4.65 -5.75 -15.37
N TRP A 155 3.38 -6.04 -15.09
CA TRP A 155 2.83 -7.39 -15.00
C TRP A 155 1.78 -7.61 -16.08
N HIS A 156 1.77 -8.81 -16.67
CA HIS A 156 0.97 -9.14 -17.86
C HIS A 156 0.03 -10.34 -17.67
N GLY A 157 -0.39 -10.58 -16.43
CA GLY A 157 -1.26 -11.69 -16.04
C GLY A 157 -1.78 -11.49 -14.63
N ASP A 158 -2.18 -12.58 -13.98
CA ASP A 158 -2.65 -12.54 -12.60
C ASP A 158 -1.58 -11.99 -11.66
N LEU A 159 -2.00 -11.09 -10.78
CA LEU A 159 -1.15 -10.47 -9.77
C LEU A 159 -1.21 -11.32 -8.50
N LEU A 160 -0.06 -11.77 -8.02
CA LEU A 160 0.05 -12.73 -6.93
C LEU A 160 0.84 -12.14 -5.77
N ASP A 161 0.54 -12.61 -4.56
CA ASP A 161 1.39 -12.40 -3.37
C ASP A 161 1.56 -10.93 -2.95
N ILE A 162 0.49 -10.15 -3.10
CA ILE A 162 0.43 -8.74 -2.69
C ILE A 162 0.02 -8.66 -1.22
N ARG A 163 0.75 -7.87 -0.44
CA ARG A 163 0.33 -7.45 0.91
C ARG A 163 0.49 -5.96 1.13
N THR A 164 -0.30 -5.42 2.04
CA THR A 164 -0.17 -4.03 2.50
C THR A 164 0.84 -3.96 3.66
N TYR A 165 1.54 -2.84 3.72
CA TYR A 165 2.35 -2.40 4.86
C TYR A 165 1.77 -1.10 5.43
N SER A 166 1.89 -0.92 6.75
CA SER A 166 1.43 0.31 7.40
C SER A 166 2.31 1.51 7.08
N ASN A 167 3.62 1.30 6.95
CA ASN A 167 4.64 2.35 6.91
C ASN A 167 5.78 2.12 5.90
N ALA A 168 5.70 1.06 5.09
CA ALA A 168 6.73 0.67 4.13
C ALA A 168 6.10 0.26 2.80
N GLY A 169 6.90 -0.28 1.87
CA GLY A 169 6.43 -0.82 0.60
C GLY A 169 6.17 0.25 -0.46
N GLN A 170 5.65 -0.23 -1.58
CA GLN A 170 5.68 0.43 -2.86
C GLN A 170 4.30 0.80 -3.37
N ASP A 171 4.24 1.79 -4.25
CA ASP A 171 3.02 2.12 -4.98
C ASP A 171 2.82 1.17 -6.18
N LEU A 172 1.70 0.47 -6.24
CA LEU A 172 1.29 -0.37 -7.37
C LEU A 172 0.13 0.28 -8.11
N PHE A 173 0.24 0.40 -9.44
CA PHE A 173 -0.80 0.98 -10.29
C PHE A 173 -1.54 -0.14 -11.00
N VAL A 174 -2.76 -0.47 -10.55
CA VAL A 174 -3.57 -1.58 -11.07
C VAL A 174 -4.51 -1.08 -12.15
N ARG A 175 -4.52 -1.75 -13.31
CA ARG A 175 -5.34 -1.38 -14.46
C ARG A 175 -6.81 -1.71 -14.22
N VAL A 176 -7.67 -0.72 -14.44
CA VAL A 176 -9.12 -0.81 -14.22
C VAL A 176 -9.89 -0.22 -15.40
N ASP A 177 -11.17 -0.58 -15.52
CA ASP A 177 -12.03 -0.01 -16.55
C ASP A 177 -12.42 1.45 -16.23
N ALA A 178 -12.97 2.13 -17.22
CA ALA A 178 -13.37 3.53 -17.12
C ALA A 178 -14.39 3.80 -16.00
N ALA A 179 -15.29 2.86 -15.72
CA ALA A 179 -16.32 3.04 -14.71
C ALA A 179 -15.72 2.98 -13.30
N VAL A 180 -14.84 2.01 -13.05
CA VAL A 180 -14.08 1.91 -11.81
C VAL A 180 -13.18 3.13 -11.65
N LEU A 181 -12.47 3.53 -12.70
CA LEU A 181 -11.61 4.72 -12.67
C LEU A 181 -12.40 5.98 -12.26
N ALA A 182 -13.59 6.18 -12.83
CA ALA A 182 -14.47 7.31 -12.50
C ALA A 182 -14.95 7.27 -11.04
N GLN A 183 -15.27 6.09 -10.51
CA GLN A 183 -15.66 5.92 -9.10
C GLN A 183 -14.53 6.34 -8.14
N TYR A 184 -13.29 5.91 -8.43
CA TYR A 184 -12.13 6.28 -7.62
C TYR A 184 -11.81 7.77 -7.71
N ALA A 185 -11.90 8.37 -8.90
CA ALA A 185 -11.73 9.81 -9.07
C ALA A 185 -12.74 10.61 -8.24
N LYS A 186 -14.02 10.21 -8.25
CA LYS A 186 -15.08 10.84 -7.44
C LYS A 186 -14.80 10.71 -5.94
N LYS A 187 -14.42 9.51 -5.47
CA LYS A 187 -14.11 9.26 -4.05
C LYS A 187 -12.95 10.13 -3.57
N ASN A 188 -11.90 10.25 -4.37
CA ASN A 188 -10.74 11.08 -4.06
C ASN A 188 -11.11 12.58 -4.03
N GLY A 189 -11.95 13.04 -4.96
CA GLY A 189 -12.46 14.42 -4.95
C GLY A 189 -13.25 14.77 -3.68
N VAL A 190 -14.14 13.87 -3.25
CA VAL A 190 -14.93 14.04 -2.01
C VAL A 190 -14.02 14.05 -0.78
N HIS A 191 -13.06 13.12 -0.70
CA HIS A 191 -12.11 13.06 0.41
C HIS A 191 -11.26 14.34 0.50
N ARG A 192 -10.74 14.82 -0.64
CA ARG A 192 -9.95 16.06 -0.72
C ARG A 192 -10.77 17.27 -0.28
N SER A 193 -12.03 17.37 -0.71
CA SER A 193 -12.93 18.45 -0.29
C SER A 193 -13.17 18.42 1.23
N ARG A 194 -13.52 17.26 1.81
CA ARG A 194 -13.74 17.11 3.26
C ARG A 194 -12.48 17.41 4.08
N SER A 195 -11.33 16.91 3.64
CA SER A 195 -10.04 17.18 4.31
C SER A 195 -9.73 18.67 4.31
N MET A 196 -9.96 19.38 3.20
CA MET A 196 -9.73 20.81 3.09
C MET A 196 -10.65 21.61 4.00
N VAL A 197 -11.94 21.26 4.05
CA VAL A 197 -12.91 21.89 4.97
C VAL A 197 -12.50 21.68 6.43
N THR A 198 -12.07 20.46 6.79
CA THR A 198 -11.64 20.14 8.16
C THR A 198 -10.42 20.98 8.57
N ILE A 199 -9.42 21.10 7.68
CA ILE A 199 -8.22 21.91 7.92
C ILE A 199 -8.60 23.39 8.12
N LEU A 200 -9.50 23.93 7.30
CA LEU A 200 -9.96 25.32 7.42
C LEU A 200 -10.67 25.57 8.76
N VAL A 201 -11.59 24.69 9.15
CA VAL A 201 -12.35 24.81 10.41
C VAL A 201 -11.43 24.74 11.63
N VAL A 202 -10.48 23.78 11.66
CA VAL A 202 -9.52 23.64 12.77
C VAL A 202 -8.61 24.87 12.85
N SER A 203 -8.15 25.39 11.72
CA SER A 203 -7.29 26.58 11.66
C SER A 203 -7.99 27.82 12.20
N ILE A 204 -9.27 28.02 11.84
CA ILE A 204 -10.08 29.13 12.35
C ILE A 204 -10.32 28.99 13.86
N GLY A 205 -10.63 27.78 14.33
CA GLY A 205 -10.82 27.52 15.76
C GLY A 205 -9.58 27.86 16.60
N LEU A 206 -8.39 27.45 16.14
CA LEU A 206 -7.12 27.76 16.80
C LEU A 206 -6.84 29.27 16.83
N LEU A 207 -7.12 29.99 15.75
CA LEU A 207 -6.96 31.45 15.68
C LEU A 207 -7.87 32.17 16.69
N VAL A 208 -9.15 31.77 16.79
CA VAL A 208 -10.08 32.36 17.74
C VAL A 208 -9.63 32.11 19.18
N LEU A 209 -9.20 30.89 19.51
CA LEU A 209 -8.70 30.54 20.83
C LEU A 209 -7.45 31.37 21.20
N LEU A 210 -6.53 31.58 20.26
CA LEU A 210 -5.36 32.43 20.45
C LEU A 210 -5.77 33.88 20.73
N VAL A 211 -6.69 34.45 19.94
CA VAL A 211 -7.18 35.83 20.12
C VAL A 211 -7.87 36.00 21.48
N VAL A 212 -8.73 35.06 21.87
CA VAL A 212 -9.40 35.08 23.19
C VAL A 212 -8.39 34.97 24.32
N SER A 213 -7.38 34.11 24.19
CA SER A 213 -6.33 33.95 25.19
C SER A 213 -5.49 35.23 25.35
N ILE A 214 -5.13 35.88 24.24
CA ILE A 214 -4.43 37.17 24.24
C ILE A 214 -5.30 38.26 24.88
N ALA A 215 -6.57 38.36 24.47
CA ALA A 215 -7.50 39.34 25.03
C ALA A 215 -7.69 39.15 26.55
N TYR A 216 -7.88 37.90 27.00
CA TYR A 216 -7.98 37.56 28.40
C TYR A 216 -6.71 37.95 29.17
N TRP A 217 -5.53 37.66 28.61
CA TRP A 217 -4.26 38.01 29.23
C TRP A 217 -4.05 39.53 29.35
N LEU A 218 -4.44 40.30 28.33
CA LEU A 218 -4.39 41.78 28.36
C LEU A 218 -5.35 42.36 29.42
N VAL A 219 -6.55 41.81 29.58
CA VAL A 219 -7.50 42.22 30.62
C VAL A 219 -6.94 41.93 32.02
N MET A 220 -6.33 40.75 32.21
CA MET A 220 -5.73 40.37 33.48
C MET A 220 -4.51 41.23 33.84
N ARG A 221 -3.74 41.71 32.85
CA ARG A 221 -2.66 42.68 33.08
C ARG A 221 -3.18 44.04 33.57
N LYS A 222 -4.27 44.56 33.01
CA LYS A 222 -4.87 45.84 33.44
C LYS A 222 -5.42 45.80 34.88
N LYS A 223 -5.83 44.64 35.39
CA LYS A 223 -6.35 44.50 36.76
C LYS A 223 -5.26 44.42 37.85
N LYS A 224 -3.99 44.28 37.47
CA LYS A 224 -2.84 44.15 38.40
C LYS A 224 -1.96 45.40 38.45
N GLY A 225 -2.33 46.48 37.75
CA GLY A 225 -1.65 47.77 37.76
C GLY A 225 -2.51 48.86 38.40
#